data_AF-A0A179GCV2-F1
#
_entry.id   AF-A0A179GCV2-F1
#
_cell.length_a   1.000
_cell.length_b   1.000
_cell.length_c   1.000
_cell.angle_alpha   90.00
_cell.angle_beta   90.00
_cell.angle_gamma   90.00
#
_symmetry.space_group_name_H-M   'P 1'
#
loop_
_entity.id
_entity.type
_entity.pdbx_description
1 polymer ?
#
loop_
_entity_poly.entity_id
_entity_poly.type
_entity_poly.pdbx_seq_one_letter_code
_entity_poly.pdbx_strand_id
1 'polypeptide(L)'
;MGGFATTLLTVSLAMMNFRGVTVQTMFVGNLCFVACVGLIISAQWFMIKGDTFSYTVLTAFGLFYGGYGAVMIPWFGVVDAYGGFTPEFYNAFGFFILIWGVLNIFFLIASIRLSIVYVLVFTAIEFCLVLDGVSQFVKADGHDETYAKMQKAAGAFGFIAGLLGYYCTAHYLCEEALGFSVPMGDTSRFFVKRRKTS
;
A
#
# COMPACT_ATOMS: atom_id res chain seq x y z
N MET A 1 6.89 -6.60 5.56
CA MET A 1 6.90 -6.69 4.08
C MET A 1 6.04 -7.84 3.55
N GLY A 2 6.23 -9.09 4.01
CA GLY A 2 5.41 -10.21 3.55
C GLY A 2 3.91 -9.97 3.68
N GLY A 3 3.43 -9.57 4.86
CA GLY A 3 2.00 -9.27 5.07
C GLY A 3 1.44 -8.11 4.23
N PHE A 4 2.26 -7.09 3.96
CA PHE A 4 1.94 -6.00 3.03
C PHE A 4 1.73 -6.57 1.62
N ALA A 5 2.71 -7.35 1.13
CA ALA A 5 2.67 -7.94 -0.20
C ALA A 5 1.48 -8.88 -0.37
N THR A 6 1.24 -9.77 0.60
CA THR A 6 0.09 -10.68 0.60
C THR A 6 -1.22 -9.93 0.50
N THR A 7 -1.42 -8.92 1.34
CA THR A 7 -2.68 -8.17 1.38
C THR A 7 -2.90 -7.38 0.10
N LEU A 8 -1.90 -6.58 -0.32
CA LEU A 8 -2.01 -5.76 -1.52
C LEU A 8 -2.23 -6.61 -2.77
N LEU A 9 -1.44 -7.67 -2.96
CA LEU A 9 -1.58 -8.54 -4.13
C LEU A 9 -2.98 -9.17 -4.19
N THR A 10 -3.53 -9.62 -3.06
CA THR A 10 -4.90 -10.19 -3.04
C THR A 10 -5.98 -9.18 -3.43
N VAL A 11 -5.91 -7.96 -2.91
CA VAL A 11 -6.85 -6.88 -3.28
C VAL A 11 -6.68 -6.51 -4.75
N SER A 12 -5.44 -6.35 -5.22
CA SER A 12 -5.12 -6.01 -6.59
C SER A 12 -5.63 -7.03 -7.62
N LEU A 13 -5.56 -8.33 -7.31
CA LEU A 13 -6.12 -9.37 -8.17
C LEU A 13 -7.63 -9.20 -8.36
N ALA A 14 -8.35 -8.83 -7.29
CA ALA A 14 -9.79 -8.56 -7.38
C ALA A 14 -10.10 -7.23 -8.06
N MET A 15 -9.31 -6.16 -7.84
CA MET A 15 -9.45 -4.91 -8.60
C MET A 15 -9.27 -5.12 -10.11
N MET A 16 -8.41 -6.07 -10.51
CA MET A 16 -8.22 -6.48 -11.90
C MET A 16 -9.29 -7.48 -12.40
N ASN A 17 -10.26 -7.86 -11.56
CA ASN A 17 -11.29 -8.86 -11.84
C ASN A 17 -10.74 -10.24 -12.26
N PHE A 18 -9.58 -10.65 -11.72
CA PHE A 18 -9.07 -11.99 -11.98
C PHE A 18 -10.08 -13.03 -11.53
N ARG A 19 -10.31 -14.03 -12.38
CA ARG A 19 -11.30 -15.11 -12.14
C ARG A 19 -12.74 -14.59 -11.95
N GLY A 20 -13.06 -13.38 -12.38
CA GLY A 20 -14.38 -12.77 -12.22
C GLY A 20 -14.71 -12.34 -10.79
N VAL A 21 -13.72 -12.27 -9.89
CA VAL A 21 -13.92 -11.80 -8.51
C VAL A 21 -14.06 -10.29 -8.49
N THR A 22 -15.23 -9.79 -8.09
CA THR A 22 -15.53 -8.35 -7.97
C THR A 22 -15.82 -7.91 -6.54
N VAL A 23 -16.20 -8.85 -5.67
CA VAL A 23 -16.52 -8.58 -4.26
C VAL A 23 -15.26 -8.77 -3.41
N GLN A 24 -14.81 -7.68 -2.78
CA GLN A 24 -13.54 -7.67 -2.06
C GLN A 24 -13.66 -7.96 -0.55
N THR A 25 -14.88 -8.12 -0.01
CA THR A 25 -15.11 -8.28 1.44
C THR A 25 -14.41 -9.51 2.04
N MET A 26 -14.12 -10.54 1.23
CA MET A 26 -13.29 -11.67 1.66
C MET A 26 -11.89 -11.24 2.15
N PHE A 27 -11.34 -10.16 1.58
CA PHE A 27 -10.00 -9.67 1.92
C PHE A 27 -9.96 -8.81 3.19
N VAL A 28 -11.10 -8.54 3.83
CA VAL A 28 -11.16 -7.89 5.15
C VAL A 28 -10.30 -8.63 6.17
N GLY A 29 -10.25 -9.97 6.11
CA GLY A 29 -9.36 -10.76 6.95
C GLY A 29 -7.88 -10.37 6.78
N ASN A 30 -7.42 -10.21 5.54
CA ASN A 30 -6.05 -9.75 5.26
C ASN A 30 -5.85 -8.30 5.69
N LEU A 31 -6.79 -7.41 5.36
CA LEU A 31 -6.74 -5.98 5.69
C LEU A 31 -6.60 -5.75 7.22
N CYS A 32 -7.43 -6.43 8.02
CA CYS A 32 -7.46 -6.24 9.47
C CYS A 32 -6.34 -7.02 10.19
N PHE A 33 -6.11 -8.28 9.87
CA PHE A 33 -5.20 -9.11 10.67
C PHE A 33 -3.78 -9.13 10.13
N VAL A 34 -3.62 -9.38 8.83
CA VAL A 34 -2.29 -9.52 8.21
C VAL A 34 -1.63 -8.16 8.03
N ALA A 35 -2.36 -7.22 7.41
CA ALA A 35 -1.86 -5.89 7.15
C ALA A 35 -1.94 -4.97 8.37
N CYS A 36 -3.12 -4.74 8.96
CA CYS A 36 -3.21 -3.80 10.07
C CYS A 36 -2.47 -4.30 11.31
N VAL A 37 -2.95 -5.37 11.95
CA VAL A 37 -2.32 -5.88 13.18
C VAL A 37 -0.89 -6.36 12.92
N GLY A 38 -0.67 -7.16 11.87
CA GLY A 38 0.63 -7.73 11.55
C GLY A 38 1.71 -6.68 11.24
N LEU A 39 1.40 -5.63 10.46
CA LEU A 39 2.38 -4.59 10.16
C LEU A 39 2.64 -3.68 11.36
N ILE A 40 1.62 -3.35 12.17
CA ILE A 40 1.82 -2.54 13.38
C ILE A 40 2.72 -3.27 14.38
N ILE A 41 2.51 -4.57 14.59
CA ILE A 41 3.40 -5.39 15.44
C ILE A 41 4.81 -5.42 14.86
N SER A 42 4.93 -5.67 13.55
CA SER A 42 6.24 -5.70 12.87
C SER A 42 6.97 -4.36 12.99
N ALA A 43 6.26 -3.25 12.89
CA ALA A 43 6.83 -1.90 12.99
C ALA A 43 7.55 -1.69 14.31
N GLN A 44 6.99 -2.16 15.44
CA GLN A 44 7.60 -1.97 16.76
C GLN A 44 9.03 -2.54 16.83
N TRP A 45 9.26 -3.67 16.18
CA TRP A 45 10.59 -4.28 16.11
C TRP A 45 11.58 -3.49 15.26
N PHE A 46 11.11 -2.77 14.23
CA PHE A 46 11.96 -1.85 13.47
C PHE A 46 12.35 -0.62 14.30
N MET A 47 11.47 -0.13 15.19
CA MET A 47 11.85 0.92 16.14
C MET A 47 12.97 0.47 17.07
N ILE A 48 12.90 -0.77 17.60
CA ILE A 48 13.94 -1.35 18.45
C ILE A 48 15.28 -1.48 17.69
N LYS A 49 15.25 -1.81 16.40
CA LYS A 49 16.43 -1.85 15.53
C LYS A 49 16.97 -0.46 15.15
N GLY A 50 16.28 0.63 15.52
CA GLY A 50 16.63 2.00 15.16
C GLY A 50 16.27 2.40 13.72
N ASP A 51 15.47 1.59 13.02
CA ASP A 51 14.99 1.88 11.66
C ASP A 51 13.65 2.63 11.71
N THR A 52 13.75 3.94 11.91
CA THR A 52 12.59 4.84 11.97
C THR A 52 11.83 4.90 10.65
N PHE A 53 12.51 4.71 9.52
CA PHE A 53 11.85 4.75 8.20
C PHE A 53 10.89 3.58 8.06
N SER A 54 11.38 2.35 8.26
CA SER A 54 10.54 1.15 8.16
C SER A 54 9.45 1.13 9.23
N TYR A 55 9.74 1.59 10.46
CA TYR A 55 8.71 1.77 11.49
C TYR A 55 7.56 2.67 11.00
N THR A 56 7.89 3.84 10.45
CA THR A 56 6.90 4.83 10.02
C THR A 56 6.07 4.30 8.85
N VAL A 57 6.74 3.70 7.86
CA VAL A 57 6.10 3.11 6.69
C VAL A 57 5.15 1.99 7.09
N LEU A 58 5.62 0.99 7.85
CA LEU A 58 4.81 -0.17 8.22
C LEU A 58 3.62 0.22 9.09
N THR A 59 3.79 1.16 10.01
CA THR A 59 2.69 1.68 10.84
C THR A 59 1.66 2.41 9.97
N ALA A 60 2.11 3.29 9.07
CA ALA A 60 1.23 4.03 8.17
C ALA A 60 0.40 3.10 7.28
N PHE A 61 1.04 2.15 6.58
CA PHE A 61 0.32 1.19 5.74
C PHE A 61 -0.57 0.25 6.54
N GLY A 62 -0.14 -0.20 7.73
CA GLY A 62 -0.99 -0.98 8.62
C GLY A 62 -2.30 -0.26 8.96
N LEU A 63 -2.21 1.01 9.36
CA LEU A 63 -3.38 1.84 9.67
C LEU A 63 -4.22 2.17 8.44
N PHE A 64 -3.61 2.42 7.29
CA PHE A 64 -4.33 2.58 6.02
C PHE A 64 -5.19 1.35 5.70
N TYR A 65 -4.61 0.15 5.71
CA TYR A 65 -5.36 -1.09 5.46
C TYR A 65 -6.43 -1.36 6.52
N GLY A 66 -6.14 -1.03 7.79
CA GLY A 66 -7.14 -1.09 8.85
C GLY A 66 -8.34 -0.19 8.57
N GLY A 67 -8.09 1.05 8.17
CA GLY A 67 -9.12 2.01 7.76
C GLY A 67 -9.90 1.55 6.53
N TYR A 68 -9.21 1.05 5.51
CA TYR A 68 -9.85 0.51 4.30
C TYR A 68 -10.75 -0.70 4.64
N GLY A 69 -10.27 -1.62 5.49
CA GLY A 69 -11.06 -2.74 5.98
C GLY A 69 -12.27 -2.31 6.80
N ALA A 70 -12.15 -1.25 7.62
CA ALA A 70 -13.26 -0.72 8.41
C ALA A 70 -14.42 -0.22 7.54
N VAL A 71 -14.13 0.40 6.38
CA VAL A 71 -15.16 0.83 5.41
C VAL A 71 -15.97 -0.36 4.88
N MET A 72 -15.33 -1.52 4.70
CA MET A 72 -15.95 -2.72 4.10
C MET A 72 -16.74 -3.56 5.10
N ILE A 73 -16.54 -3.31 6.40
CA ILE A 73 -17.15 -4.05 7.49
C ILE A 73 -18.51 -3.39 7.82
N PRO A 74 -19.64 -4.09 7.65
CA PRO A 74 -20.96 -3.47 7.83
C PRO A 74 -21.21 -2.91 9.23
N TRP A 75 -20.74 -3.59 10.29
CA TRP A 75 -21.02 -3.17 11.67
C TRP A 75 -20.25 -1.91 12.11
N PHE A 76 -19.27 -1.42 11.34
CA PHE A 76 -18.69 -0.09 11.58
C PHE A 76 -19.62 1.03 11.11
N GLY A 77 -20.65 0.73 10.31
CA GLY A 77 -21.68 1.70 9.91
C GLY A 77 -21.20 2.84 9.02
N VAL A 78 -20.01 2.74 8.42
CA VAL A 78 -19.44 3.83 7.59
C VAL A 78 -20.33 4.12 6.40
N VAL A 79 -20.67 3.08 5.61
CA VAL A 79 -21.53 3.24 4.42
C VAL A 79 -22.96 3.63 4.80
N ASP A 80 -23.48 3.08 5.90
CA ASP A 80 -24.85 3.36 6.38
C ASP A 80 -25.01 4.82 6.81
N ALA A 81 -23.97 5.45 7.36
CA ALA A 81 -23.98 6.87 7.73
C ALA A 81 -24.20 7.82 6.54
N TYR A 82 -23.85 7.38 5.32
CA TYR A 82 -24.13 8.11 4.08
C TYR A 82 -25.46 7.70 3.42
N GLY A 83 -26.22 6.77 4.01
CA GLY A 83 -27.42 6.19 3.41
C GLY A 83 -27.13 5.21 2.25
N GLY A 84 -25.93 4.63 2.22
CA GLY A 84 -25.48 3.72 1.15
C GLY A 84 -24.31 4.28 0.34
N PHE A 85 -24.11 3.71 -0.86
CA PHE A 85 -23.06 4.14 -1.80
C PHE A 85 -23.47 5.39 -2.59
N THR A 86 -23.60 6.51 -1.89
CA THR A 86 -23.97 7.81 -2.49
C THR A 86 -22.76 8.50 -3.13
N PRO A 87 -22.96 9.50 -4.00
CA PRO A 87 -21.87 10.34 -4.50
C PRO A 87 -21.04 10.98 -3.37
N GLU A 88 -21.68 11.36 -2.26
CA GLU A 88 -20.99 11.89 -1.08
C GLU A 88 -20.04 10.86 -0.46
N PHE A 89 -20.50 9.60 -0.31
CA PHE A 89 -19.64 8.50 0.16
C PHE A 89 -18.42 8.31 -0.75
N TYR A 90 -18.63 8.25 -2.07
CA TYR A 90 -17.53 8.06 -3.01
C TYR A 90 -16.53 9.22 -3.00
N ASN A 91 -17.01 10.46 -2.88
CA ASN A 91 -16.13 11.62 -2.70
C ASN A 91 -15.34 11.53 -1.39
N ALA A 92 -15.97 11.19 -0.27
CA ALA A 92 -15.27 11.00 1.00
C ALA A 92 -14.24 9.88 0.93
N PHE A 93 -14.57 8.77 0.26
CA PHE A 93 -13.67 7.64 0.10
C PHE A 93 -12.47 7.96 -0.81
N GLY A 94 -12.70 8.73 -1.87
CA GLY A 94 -11.64 9.29 -2.71
C GLY A 94 -10.69 10.18 -1.92
N PHE A 95 -11.21 11.08 -1.06
CA PHE A 95 -10.36 11.89 -0.17
C PHE A 95 -9.54 11.04 0.78
N PHE A 96 -10.16 10.02 1.41
CA PHE A 96 -9.45 9.09 2.29
C PHE A 96 -8.23 8.50 1.58
N ILE A 97 -8.40 7.89 0.41
CA ILE A 97 -7.32 7.23 -0.34
C ILE A 97 -6.25 8.24 -0.79
N LEU A 98 -6.64 9.39 -1.34
CA LEU A 98 -5.69 10.35 -1.90
C LEU A 98 -4.80 11.01 -0.84
N ILE A 99 -5.30 11.25 0.37
CA ILE A 99 -4.46 11.80 1.45
C ILE A 99 -3.40 10.79 1.89
N TRP A 100 -3.68 9.49 1.83
CA TRP A 100 -2.64 8.46 1.99
C TRP A 100 -1.64 8.45 0.84
N GLY A 101 -2.09 8.76 -0.39
CA GLY A 101 -1.20 9.01 -1.53
C GLY A 101 -0.23 10.16 -1.25
N VAL A 102 -0.72 11.28 -0.71
CA VAL A 102 0.15 12.41 -0.31
C VAL A 102 1.21 11.96 0.70
N LEU A 103 0.85 11.14 1.69
CA LEU A 103 1.83 10.59 2.64
C LEU A 103 2.85 9.67 1.93
N ASN A 104 2.40 8.85 0.98
CA ASN A 104 3.26 7.95 0.22
C ASN A 104 4.31 8.69 -0.62
N ILE A 105 4.03 9.90 -1.13
CA ILE A 105 5.03 10.75 -1.79
C ILE A 105 6.24 11.01 -0.89
N PHE A 106 6.03 11.26 0.41
CA PHE A 106 7.15 11.46 1.33
C PHE A 106 7.98 10.19 1.52
N PHE A 107 7.33 9.02 1.57
CA PHE A 107 8.02 7.73 1.61
C PHE A 107 8.80 7.46 0.32
N LEU A 108 8.21 7.78 -0.83
CA LEU A 108 8.87 7.68 -2.13
C LEU A 108 10.13 8.54 -2.17
N ILE A 109 10.06 9.82 -1.80
CA ILE A 109 11.21 10.71 -1.78
C ILE A 109 12.30 10.20 -0.84
N ALA A 110 11.92 9.78 0.38
CA ALA A 110 12.87 9.23 1.34
C ALA A 110 13.53 7.92 0.85
N SER A 111 12.77 7.07 0.14
CA SER A 111 13.26 5.79 -0.37
C SER A 111 14.34 5.90 -1.44
N ILE A 112 14.45 7.04 -2.14
CA ILE A 112 15.50 7.31 -3.15
C ILE A 112 16.90 7.14 -2.56
N ARG A 113 17.06 7.39 -1.26
CA ARG A 113 18.32 7.24 -0.53
C ARG A 113 18.60 5.82 -0.06
N LEU A 114 17.63 4.90 -0.17
CA LEU A 114 17.70 3.55 0.40
C LEU A 114 17.99 2.50 -0.67
N SER A 115 17.06 2.30 -1.61
CA SER A 115 17.17 1.23 -2.60
C SER A 115 16.26 1.49 -3.79
N ILE A 116 16.71 1.06 -4.97
CA ILE A 116 15.92 1.19 -6.20
C ILE A 116 14.62 0.37 -6.12
N VAL A 117 14.65 -0.78 -5.47
CA VAL A 117 13.45 -1.63 -5.27
C VAL A 117 12.43 -0.90 -4.41
N TYR A 118 12.85 -0.22 -3.34
CA TYR A 118 11.93 0.59 -2.55
C TYR A 118 11.33 1.76 -3.33
N VAL A 119 12.13 2.45 -4.15
CA VAL A 119 11.62 3.50 -5.04
C VAL A 119 10.53 2.95 -5.97
N LEU A 120 10.77 1.78 -6.56
CA LEU A 120 9.79 1.11 -7.43
C LEU A 120 8.53 0.69 -6.67
N VAL A 121 8.66 0.18 -5.44
CA VAL A 121 7.52 -0.14 -4.56
C VAL A 121 6.66 1.10 -4.33
N PHE A 122 7.24 2.18 -3.81
CA PHE A 122 6.47 3.38 -3.48
C PHE A 122 5.92 4.10 -4.71
N THR A 123 6.62 4.03 -5.85
CA THR A 123 6.10 4.57 -7.13
C THR A 123 4.90 3.77 -7.62
N ALA A 124 4.96 2.44 -7.57
CA ALA A 124 3.82 1.60 -7.94
C ALA A 124 2.64 1.81 -6.96
N ILE A 125 2.90 1.93 -5.66
CA ILE A 125 1.87 2.29 -4.68
C ILE A 125 1.26 3.66 -4.99
N GLU A 126 2.08 4.65 -5.37
CA GLU A 126 1.61 6.00 -5.68
C GLU A 126 0.58 5.97 -6.82
N PHE A 127 0.92 5.32 -7.92
CA PHE A 127 -0.03 5.17 -9.03
C PHE A 127 -1.27 4.37 -8.62
N CYS A 128 -1.12 3.33 -7.78
CA CYS A 128 -2.26 2.58 -7.25
C CYS A 128 -3.21 3.48 -6.46
N LEU A 129 -2.71 4.25 -5.49
CA LEU A 129 -3.51 5.11 -4.62
C LEU A 129 -4.15 6.27 -5.40
N VAL A 130 -3.40 6.91 -6.30
CA VAL A 130 -3.94 8.01 -7.10
C VAL A 130 -5.04 7.52 -8.03
N LEU A 131 -4.83 6.41 -8.74
CA LEU A 131 -5.84 5.87 -9.65
C LEU A 131 -7.07 5.35 -8.89
N ASP A 132 -6.89 4.67 -7.76
CA ASP A 132 -8.00 4.21 -6.92
C ASP A 132 -8.80 5.41 -6.37
N GLY A 133 -8.13 6.37 -5.74
CA GLY A 133 -8.76 7.55 -5.17
C GLY A 133 -9.52 8.39 -6.19
N VAL A 134 -8.91 8.70 -7.34
CA VAL A 134 -9.58 9.45 -8.42
C VAL A 134 -10.75 8.66 -9.00
N SER A 135 -10.64 7.33 -9.10
CA SER A 135 -11.74 6.53 -9.62
C SER A 135 -13.01 6.67 -8.77
N GLN A 136 -12.88 6.89 -7.45
CA GLN A 136 -14.04 7.12 -6.59
C GLN A 136 -14.79 8.40 -6.98
N PHE A 137 -14.08 9.48 -7.35
CA PHE A 137 -14.74 10.69 -7.88
C PHE A 137 -15.44 10.43 -9.20
N VAL A 138 -14.79 9.70 -10.11
CA VAL A 138 -15.39 9.27 -11.39
C VAL A 138 -16.66 8.44 -11.17
N LYS A 139 -16.67 7.61 -10.12
CA LYS A 139 -17.84 6.83 -9.70
C LYS A 139 -18.94 7.72 -9.12
N ALA A 140 -18.57 8.74 -8.32
CA ALA A 140 -19.50 9.73 -7.81
C ALA A 140 -20.21 10.52 -8.93
N ASP A 141 -19.48 10.78 -10.03
CA ASP A 141 -19.99 11.45 -11.23
C ASP A 141 -20.82 10.53 -12.15
N GLY A 142 -21.01 9.25 -11.79
CA GLY A 142 -21.82 8.28 -12.54
C GLY A 142 -21.12 7.62 -13.73
N HIS A 143 -19.80 7.75 -13.87
CA HIS A 143 -19.04 7.18 -15.00
C HIS A 143 -18.52 5.76 -14.71
N ASP A 144 -19.44 4.81 -14.58
CA ASP A 144 -19.15 3.44 -14.13
C ASP A 144 -18.13 2.67 -14.96
N GLU A 145 -18.16 2.81 -16.28
CA GLU A 145 -17.20 2.14 -17.16
C GLU A 145 -15.77 2.66 -16.98
N THR A 146 -15.64 3.99 -16.81
CA THR A 146 -14.34 4.63 -16.57
C THR A 146 -13.82 4.26 -15.19
N TYR A 147 -14.68 4.27 -14.17
CA TYR A 147 -14.37 3.75 -12.84
C TYR A 147 -13.79 2.33 -12.92
N ALA A 148 -14.47 1.41 -13.62
CA ALA A 148 -14.00 0.03 -13.74
C ALA A 148 -12.64 -0.09 -14.43
N LYS A 149 -12.37 0.74 -15.46
CA LYS A 149 -11.05 0.78 -16.14
C LYS A 149 -9.96 1.32 -15.21
N MET A 150 -10.26 2.37 -14.45
CA MET A 150 -9.32 2.96 -13.48
C MET A 150 -9.03 2.01 -12.32
N GLN A 151 -10.04 1.32 -11.79
CA GLN A 151 -9.86 0.28 -10.77
C GLN A 151 -8.94 -0.84 -11.26
N LYS A 152 -9.10 -1.31 -12.50
CA LYS A 152 -8.18 -2.29 -13.09
C LYS A 152 -6.75 -1.75 -13.20
N ALA A 153 -6.60 -0.49 -13.61
CA ALA A 153 -5.28 0.15 -13.71
C ALA A 153 -4.63 0.29 -12.32
N ALA A 154 -5.37 0.76 -11.32
CA ALA A 154 -4.92 0.83 -9.93
C ALA A 154 -4.51 -0.57 -9.42
N GLY A 155 -5.33 -1.59 -9.66
CA GLY A 155 -5.03 -2.98 -9.36
C GLY A 155 -3.75 -3.50 -10.03
N ALA A 156 -3.46 -3.11 -11.27
CA ALA A 156 -2.22 -3.50 -11.94
C ALA A 156 -0.97 -2.92 -11.25
N PHE A 157 -1.02 -1.65 -10.84
CA PHE A 157 0.07 -1.03 -10.09
C PHE A 157 0.22 -1.63 -8.68
N GLY A 158 -0.90 -1.87 -7.99
CA GLY A 158 -0.88 -2.58 -6.70
C GLY A 158 -0.34 -4.00 -6.82
N PHE A 159 -0.62 -4.69 -7.93
CA PHE A 159 -0.07 -6.02 -8.21
C PHE A 159 1.47 -5.98 -8.36
N ILE A 160 1.99 -5.01 -9.12
CA ILE A 160 3.43 -4.78 -9.26
C ILE A 160 4.07 -4.46 -7.90
N ALA A 161 3.47 -3.56 -7.12
CA ALA A 161 3.93 -3.23 -5.78
C ALA A 161 3.93 -4.46 -4.86
N GLY A 162 2.92 -5.32 -4.94
CA GLY A 162 2.84 -6.58 -4.21
C GLY A 162 3.96 -7.55 -4.57
N LEU A 163 4.25 -7.73 -5.87
CA LEU A 163 5.38 -8.56 -6.32
C LEU A 163 6.73 -8.03 -5.83
N LEU A 164 6.94 -6.71 -5.91
CA LEU A 164 8.14 -6.07 -5.38
C LEU A 164 8.22 -6.21 -3.84
N GLY A 165 7.10 -6.15 -3.14
CA GLY A 165 7.04 -6.43 -1.70
C GLY A 165 7.43 -7.87 -1.34
N TYR A 166 7.05 -8.85 -2.16
CA TYR A 166 7.55 -10.22 -2.03
C TYR A 166 9.03 -10.33 -2.37
N TYR A 167 9.53 -9.59 -3.35
CA TYR A 167 10.96 -9.49 -3.62
C TYR A 167 11.73 -8.96 -2.40
N CYS A 168 11.27 -7.88 -1.76
CA CYS A 168 11.85 -7.40 -0.50
C CYS A 168 11.81 -8.47 0.60
N THR A 169 10.71 -9.23 0.68
CA THR A 169 10.58 -10.33 1.66
C THR A 169 11.60 -11.43 1.39
N ALA A 170 11.78 -11.83 0.13
CA ALA A 170 12.79 -12.80 -0.27
C ALA A 170 14.20 -12.30 0.04
N HIS A 171 14.52 -11.02 -0.21
CA HIS A 171 15.80 -10.43 0.15
C HIS A 171 16.11 -10.62 1.64
N TYR A 172 15.19 -10.24 2.53
CA TYR A 172 15.39 -10.38 3.98
C TYR A 172 15.53 -11.83 4.44
N LEU A 173 14.69 -12.72 3.92
CA LEU A 173 14.74 -14.14 4.30
C LEU A 173 16.01 -14.83 3.79
N CYS A 174 16.46 -14.53 2.57
CA CYS A 174 17.70 -15.10 2.04
C CYS A 174 18.92 -14.60 2.82
N GLU A 175 18.95 -13.30 3.14
CA GLU A 175 20.06 -12.73 3.90
C GLU A 175 20.18 -13.36 5.30
N GLU A 176 19.06 -13.52 5.99
CA GLU A 176 19.04 -14.02 7.38
C GLU A 176 19.13 -15.55 7.48
N ALA A 177 18.46 -16.29 6.59
CA ALA A 177 18.36 -17.75 6.69
C ALA A 177 19.35 -18.51 5.77
N LEU A 178 19.71 -17.93 4.62
CA LEU A 178 20.50 -18.62 3.58
C LEU A 178 21.92 -18.06 3.40
N GLY A 179 22.24 -16.93 4.05
CA GLY A 179 23.58 -16.33 4.03
C GLY A 179 23.97 -15.67 2.70
N PHE A 180 23.01 -15.43 1.80
CA PHE A 180 23.21 -14.64 0.59
C PHE A 180 22.07 -13.64 0.42
N SER A 181 22.35 -12.47 -0.14
CA SER A 181 21.33 -11.44 -0.36
C SER A 181 21.00 -11.26 -1.84
N VAL A 182 19.71 -11.07 -2.12
CA VAL A 182 19.23 -10.72 -3.46
C VAL A 182 19.41 -9.20 -3.65
N PRO A 183 19.89 -8.70 -4.80
CA PRO A 183 20.29 -7.30 -4.91
C PRO A 183 19.11 -6.31 -4.85
N MET A 184 19.08 -5.46 -3.82
CA MET A 184 18.07 -4.40 -3.66
C MET A 184 18.39 -3.10 -4.42
N GLY A 185 19.58 -3.01 -5.04
CA GLY A 185 20.06 -1.81 -5.72
C GLY A 185 20.27 -0.65 -4.75
N ASP A 186 21.23 -0.79 -3.83
CA ASP A 186 21.60 0.24 -2.85
C ASP A 186 22.01 1.55 -3.55
N THR A 187 21.22 2.60 -3.30
CA THR A 187 21.42 3.93 -3.88
C THR A 187 22.14 4.88 -2.93
N SER A 188 22.38 4.49 -1.67
CA SER A 188 22.98 5.35 -0.64
C SER A 188 24.36 5.87 -1.05
N ARG A 189 25.10 5.07 -1.84
CA ARG A 189 26.44 5.40 -2.38
C ARG A 189 26.47 6.67 -3.22
N PHE A 190 25.38 7.00 -3.93
CA PHE A 190 25.29 8.22 -4.74
C PHE A 190 25.07 9.48 -3.91
N PHE A 191 24.70 9.33 -2.64
CA PHE A 191 24.34 10.44 -1.73
C PHE A 191 25.30 10.60 -0.54
N VAL A 192 26.46 9.95 -0.58
CA VAL A 192 27.54 10.18 0.39
C VAL A 192 28.04 11.62 0.24
N LYS A 193 27.43 12.55 0.97
CA LYS A 193 28.02 13.87 1.23
C LYS A 193 29.29 13.63 2.04
N ARG A 194 30.45 14.04 1.50
CA ARG A 194 31.68 14.28 2.27
C ARG A 194 31.28 15.12 3.49
N ARG A 195 31.16 14.50 4.66
CA ARG A 195 30.93 15.18 5.92
C ARG A 195 32.25 15.90 6.21
N LYS A 196 32.34 17.20 5.88
CA LYS A 196 33.44 18.04 6.35
C LYS A 196 33.36 18.01 7.87
N THR A 197 34.32 17.36 8.49
CA THR A 197 34.67 17.57 9.90
C THR A 197 34.89 19.06 10.08
N SER A 198 33.98 19.70 10.82
CA SER A 198 34.20 21.00 11.44
C SER A 198 34.35 20.79 12.93
#